data_AF-A0A932ZGD9-F1
#
_entry.id   AF-A0A932ZGD9-F1
#
_cell.length_a   1.000
_cell.length_b   1.000
_cell.length_c   1.000
_cell.angle_alpha   90.00
_cell.angle_beta   90.00
_cell.angle_gamma   90.00
#
_symmetry.space_group_name_H-M   'P 1'
#
loop_
_entity.id
_entity.type
_entity.pdbx_description
1 polymer ?
#
loop_
_entity_poly.entity_id
_entity_poly.type
_entity_poly.pdbx_seq_one_letter_code
_entity_poly.pdbx_strand_id
1 'polypeptide(L)'
;MRPDLRSLSLVALTKEPALPGTRSRKAGWLTQRSTGWVEQAAEIARPTLRELERLSPVLDLVIRLWLAAVFFKFGLSKIASWDVTVALFAYQYRVPLLPPATAAAMAMTIELIFPALLVLGLGARLASAVLFVFNLVAVVAYPDLSQEELKDHIYWGLLLLVPLFHGPGRISVDYLIRRKLSTATVISR
;
A
#
# COMPACT_ATOMS: atom_id res chain seq x y z
N MET A 1 -51.24 -24.39 64.01
CA MET A 1 -51.02 -23.59 62.77
C MET A 1 -51.16 -24.55 61.58
N ARG A 2 -52.33 -24.60 60.94
CA ARG A 2 -52.62 -25.43 59.76
C ARG A 2 -53.40 -24.56 58.77
N PRO A 3 -52.98 -24.43 57.50
CA PRO A 3 -53.82 -23.83 56.47
C PRO A 3 -54.72 -24.89 55.81
N ASP A 4 -56.03 -24.64 55.93
CA ASP A 4 -57.11 -24.71 54.94
C ASP A 4 -56.88 -25.46 53.60
N LEU A 5 -57.79 -26.42 53.34
CA LEU A 5 -58.13 -27.03 52.06
C LEU A 5 -59.52 -26.53 51.63
N ARG A 6 -59.65 -25.72 50.56
CA ARG A 6 -60.91 -25.54 49.77
C ARG A 6 -60.76 -24.68 48.51
N SER A 7 -60.58 -25.35 47.37
CA SER A 7 -61.27 -25.11 46.09
C SER A 7 -60.74 -26.15 45.10
N LEU A 8 -61.21 -27.39 45.21
CA LEU A 8 -62.24 -27.96 44.33
C LEU A 8 -61.76 -27.97 42.87
N SER A 9 -61.17 -29.09 42.43
CA SER A 9 -61.89 -30.19 41.73
C SER A 9 -62.23 -29.75 40.30
N LEU A 10 -61.73 -30.40 39.26
CA LEU A 10 -62.26 -31.67 38.75
C LEU A 10 -61.56 -31.97 37.41
N VAL A 11 -61.50 -33.25 37.05
CA VAL A 11 -61.51 -33.76 35.67
C VAL A 11 -60.20 -33.50 34.89
N ALA A 12 -59.28 -34.44 34.93
CA ALA A 12 -59.24 -35.58 34.01
C ALA A 12 -58.95 -35.18 32.56
N LEU A 13 -57.89 -35.79 32.04
CA LEU A 13 -57.82 -36.31 30.66
C LEU A 13 -58.10 -35.29 29.55
N THR A 14 -57.05 -34.65 29.07
CA THR A 14 -56.69 -34.78 27.65
C THR A 14 -55.18 -34.74 27.50
N LYS A 15 -54.57 -35.88 27.18
CA LYS A 15 -53.33 -35.88 26.40
C LYS A 15 -53.67 -35.13 25.12
N GLU A 16 -53.00 -34.01 24.85
CA GLU A 16 -53.08 -33.43 23.52
C GLU A 16 -52.53 -34.46 22.50
N PRO A 17 -53.30 -34.86 21.48
CA PRO A 17 -52.75 -35.65 20.39
C PRO A 17 -51.83 -34.75 19.57
N ALA A 18 -50.57 -35.15 19.45
CA ALA A 18 -49.63 -34.54 18.52
C ALA A 18 -50.26 -34.50 17.11
N LEU A 19 -50.55 -33.31 16.61
CA LEU A 19 -51.07 -33.12 15.27
C LEU A 19 -50.05 -33.59 14.24
N PRO A 20 -50.39 -34.55 13.36
CA PRO A 20 -49.49 -34.98 12.30
C PRO A 20 -49.53 -33.95 11.17
N GLY A 21 -48.37 -33.38 10.85
CA GLY A 21 -48.15 -32.74 9.56
C GLY A 21 -48.19 -31.21 9.54
N THR A 22 -47.28 -30.56 10.26
CA THR A 22 -46.77 -29.26 9.83
C THR A 22 -45.34 -29.42 9.37
N ARG A 23 -45.17 -29.83 8.10
CA ARG A 23 -43.88 -29.66 7.40
C ARG A 23 -43.57 -28.17 7.39
N SER A 24 -42.71 -27.72 8.30
CA SER A 24 -42.03 -26.44 8.22
C SER A 24 -41.17 -26.43 6.96
N ARG A 25 -41.76 -25.99 5.84
CA ARG A 25 -41.15 -25.91 4.50
C ARG A 25 -40.92 -24.45 4.05
N LYS A 26 -40.82 -23.52 4.99
CA LYS A 26 -40.75 -22.07 4.69
C LYS A 26 -39.66 -21.31 5.46
N ALA A 27 -38.48 -21.92 5.65
CA ALA A 27 -37.29 -21.19 6.13
C ALA A 27 -36.09 -21.26 5.15
N GLY A 28 -36.20 -21.98 4.03
CA GLY A 28 -35.10 -22.13 3.07
C GLY A 28 -35.13 -21.18 1.86
N TRP A 29 -36.20 -20.41 1.66
CA TRP A 29 -36.41 -19.66 0.40
C TRP A 29 -35.93 -18.22 0.42
N LEU A 30 -35.50 -17.69 1.56
CA LEU A 30 -35.09 -16.28 1.71
C LEU A 30 -33.57 -16.06 1.68
N THR A 31 -32.76 -17.12 1.70
CA THR A 31 -31.29 -17.03 1.61
C THR A 31 -30.71 -17.59 0.32
N GLN A 32 -31.53 -18.19 -0.57
CA GLN A 32 -31.06 -18.90 -1.77
C GLN A 32 -30.94 -18.02 -3.04
N ARG A 33 -31.05 -16.69 -2.94
CA ARG A 33 -31.15 -15.83 -4.14
C ARG A 33 -30.25 -14.59 -4.03
N SER A 34 -29.04 -14.67 -4.60
CA SER A 34 -28.48 -13.66 -5.56
C SER A 34 -26.95 -13.64 -5.71
N THR A 35 -26.15 -14.44 -4.99
CA THR A 35 -24.67 -14.36 -5.12
C THR A 35 -24.05 -15.25 -6.20
N GLY A 36 -24.83 -16.13 -6.84
CA GLY A 36 -24.28 -17.13 -7.77
C GLY A 36 -23.49 -16.55 -8.96
N TRP A 37 -23.90 -15.39 -9.49
CA TRP A 37 -23.18 -14.73 -10.58
C TRP A 37 -21.87 -14.07 -10.11
N VAL A 38 -21.80 -13.62 -8.85
CA VAL A 38 -20.59 -13.06 -8.24
C VAL A 38 -19.58 -14.16 -7.95
N GLU A 39 -20.04 -15.27 -7.38
CA GLU A 39 -19.22 -16.45 -7.10
C GLU A 39 -18.68 -17.06 -8.41
N GLN A 40 -19.54 -17.20 -9.42
CA GLN A 40 -19.13 -17.71 -10.72
C GLN A 40 -18.16 -16.76 -11.44
N ALA A 41 -18.39 -15.44 -11.39
CA ALA A 41 -17.45 -14.46 -11.92
C ALA A 41 -16.11 -14.49 -11.17
N ALA A 42 -16.13 -14.67 -9.84
CA ALA A 42 -14.92 -14.81 -9.04
C ALA A 42 -14.14 -16.08 -9.41
N GLU A 43 -14.79 -17.23 -9.55
CA GLU A 43 -14.13 -18.48 -9.97
C GLU A 43 -13.45 -18.34 -11.35
N ILE A 44 -14.09 -17.64 -12.29
CA ILE A 44 -13.51 -17.35 -13.61
C ILE A 44 -12.30 -16.41 -13.50
N ALA A 45 -12.36 -15.41 -12.62
CA ALA A 45 -11.30 -14.42 -12.46
C ALA A 45 -10.11 -14.89 -11.60
N ARG A 46 -10.33 -15.83 -10.65
CA ARG A 46 -9.33 -16.36 -9.71
C ARG A 46 -7.99 -16.76 -10.35
N PRO A 47 -7.93 -17.56 -11.43
CA PRO A 47 -6.64 -17.96 -12.00
C PRO A 47 -5.85 -16.74 -12.50
N THR A 48 -6.52 -15.81 -13.17
CA THR A 48 -5.92 -14.56 -13.67
C THR A 48 -5.42 -13.69 -12.52
N LEU A 49 -6.22 -13.50 -11.47
CA LEU A 49 -5.80 -12.73 -10.29
C LEU A 49 -4.57 -13.34 -9.62
N ARG A 50 -4.51 -14.67 -9.51
CA ARG A 50 -3.36 -15.38 -8.94
C ARG A 50 -2.08 -15.19 -9.74
N GLU A 51 -2.18 -15.18 -11.07
CA GLU A 51 -1.02 -14.90 -11.93
C GLU A 51 -0.58 -13.43 -11.83
N LEU A 52 -1.51 -12.48 -11.74
CA LEU A 52 -1.19 -11.07 -11.51
C LEU A 52 -0.49 -10.85 -10.15
N GLU A 53 -0.96 -11.51 -9.09
CA GLU A 53 -0.32 -11.47 -7.77
C GLU A 53 1.12 -12.01 -7.79
N ARG A 54 1.40 -13.02 -8.63
CA ARG A 54 2.77 -13.55 -8.82
C ARG A 54 3.69 -12.56 -9.52
N LEU A 55 3.15 -11.74 -10.42
CA LEU A 55 3.91 -10.72 -11.15
C LEU A 55 4.06 -9.41 -10.38
N SER A 56 3.23 -9.17 -9.36
CA SER A 56 3.28 -7.96 -8.53
C SER A 56 4.69 -7.61 -8.02
N PRO A 57 5.53 -8.54 -7.51
CA PRO A 57 6.89 -8.22 -7.10
C PRO A 57 7.82 -7.76 -8.24
N VAL A 58 7.55 -8.21 -9.47
CA VAL A 58 8.29 -7.77 -10.66
C VAL A 58 7.87 -6.36 -11.02
N LEU A 59 6.56 -6.06 -10.98
CA LEU A 59 6.05 -4.71 -11.19
C LEU A 59 6.61 -3.72 -10.16
N ASP A 60 6.59 -4.09 -8.88
CA ASP A 60 7.18 -3.28 -7.80
C ASP A 60 8.67 -2.99 -8.05
N LEU A 61 9.43 -3.97 -8.58
CA LEU A 61 10.82 -3.76 -8.95
C LEU A 61 10.96 -2.82 -10.15
N VAL A 62 10.16 -3.01 -11.20
CA VAL A 62 10.19 -2.15 -12.40
C VAL A 62 9.90 -0.69 -12.03
N ILE A 63 8.88 -0.45 -11.19
CA ILE A 63 8.54 0.90 -10.71
C ILE A 63 9.73 1.51 -9.95
N ARG A 64 10.35 0.74 -9.04
CA ARG A 64 11.53 1.21 -8.29
C ARG A 64 12.71 1.54 -9.20
N LEU A 65 13.00 0.69 -10.19
CA LEU A 65 14.08 0.92 -11.16
C LEU A 65 13.82 2.15 -12.02
N TRP A 66 12.59 2.32 -12.50
CA TRP A 66 12.22 3.47 -13.33
C TRP A 66 12.30 4.78 -12.54
N LEU A 67 11.69 4.85 -11.36
CA LEU A 67 11.79 6.01 -10.48
C LEU A 67 13.25 6.31 -10.14
N ALA A 68 14.03 5.28 -9.81
CA ALA A 68 15.42 5.48 -9.48
C ALA A 68 16.22 6.04 -10.66
N ALA A 69 16.00 5.54 -11.88
CA ALA A 69 16.66 6.06 -13.08
C ALA A 69 16.35 7.54 -13.32
N VAL A 70 15.10 7.96 -13.10
CA VAL A 70 14.67 9.37 -13.22
C VAL A 70 15.44 10.25 -12.25
N PHE A 71 15.31 10.01 -10.94
CA PHE A 71 15.96 10.85 -9.92
C PHE A 71 17.48 10.79 -10.01
N PHE A 72 18.06 9.61 -10.25
CA PHE A 72 19.51 9.47 -10.37
C PHE A 72 20.08 10.27 -11.54
N LYS A 73 19.36 10.33 -12.66
CA LYS A 73 19.75 11.18 -13.81
C LYS A 73 19.73 12.66 -13.47
N PHE A 74 18.79 13.13 -12.64
CA PHE A 74 18.80 14.50 -12.13
C PHE A 74 20.02 14.76 -11.25
N GLY A 75 20.33 13.85 -10.34
CA GLY A 75 21.51 13.95 -9.47
C GLY A 75 22.82 13.99 -10.26
N LEU A 76 22.96 13.14 -11.29
CA LEU A 76 24.14 13.13 -12.16
C LEU A 76 24.30 14.43 -12.95
N SER A 77 23.18 14.99 -13.45
CA SER A 77 23.19 16.28 -14.14
C SER A 77 23.71 17.41 -13.22
N LYS A 78 23.40 17.34 -11.93
CA LYS A 78 23.89 18.32 -10.94
C LYS A 78 25.39 18.22 -10.70
N ILE A 79 25.95 17.00 -10.69
CA ILE A 79 27.41 16.80 -10.62
C ILE A 79 28.10 17.30 -11.89
N ALA A 80 27.55 16.96 -13.05
CA ALA A 80 28.15 17.28 -14.35
C ALA A 80 28.26 18.79 -14.60
N SER A 81 27.41 19.61 -13.96
CA SER A 81 27.42 21.06 -14.11
C SER A 81 27.11 21.74 -12.77
N TRP A 82 28.05 21.61 -11.83
CA TRP A 82 27.87 22.10 -10.46
C TRP A 82 27.63 23.62 -10.39
N ASP A 83 28.43 24.43 -11.08
CA ASP A 83 28.29 25.89 -11.05
C ASP A 83 26.92 26.34 -11.58
N VAL A 84 26.44 25.68 -12.65
CA VAL A 84 25.10 25.89 -13.20
C VAL A 84 24.03 25.50 -12.17
N THR A 85 24.23 24.38 -11.47
CA THR A 85 23.30 23.94 -10.42
C THR A 85 23.20 24.96 -9.30
N VAL A 86 24.34 25.44 -8.78
CA VAL A 86 24.34 26.46 -7.72
C VAL A 86 23.67 27.75 -8.20
N ALA A 87 23.91 28.16 -9.45
CA ALA A 87 23.24 29.31 -10.04
C ALA A 87 21.71 29.12 -10.15
N LEU A 88 21.23 27.94 -10.55
CA LEU A 88 19.80 27.63 -10.55
C LEU A 88 19.21 27.78 -9.14
N PHE A 89 19.90 27.27 -8.11
CA PHE A 89 19.45 27.39 -6.72
C PHE A 89 19.53 28.83 -6.18
N ALA A 90 20.36 29.68 -6.77
CA ALA A 90 20.49 31.09 -6.37
C ALA A 90 19.45 31.99 -7.04
N TYR A 91 19.10 31.70 -8.29
CA TYR A 91 18.34 32.64 -9.13
C TYR A 91 16.97 32.13 -9.56
N GLN A 92 16.73 30.81 -9.59
CA GLN A 92 15.47 30.24 -10.08
C GLN A 92 14.70 29.48 -8.98
N TYR A 93 15.38 28.66 -8.17
CA TYR A 93 14.73 27.99 -7.04
C TYR A 93 14.54 28.94 -5.86
N ARG A 94 13.36 28.87 -5.24
CA ARG A 94 13.01 29.59 -4.02
C ARG A 94 13.31 28.72 -2.79
N VAL A 95 14.54 28.77 -2.30
CA VAL A 95 15.02 28.01 -1.12
C VAL A 95 15.46 28.95 0.03
N PRO A 96 14.54 29.69 0.68
CA PRO A 96 14.88 30.80 1.57
C PRO A 96 15.61 30.40 2.87
N LEU A 97 15.59 29.12 3.23
CA LEU A 97 16.15 28.63 4.49
C LEU A 97 17.63 28.25 4.40
N LEU A 98 18.15 28.01 3.19
CA LEU A 98 19.49 27.45 3.01
C LEU A 98 20.30 28.26 1.99
N PRO A 99 21.62 28.38 2.19
CA PRO A 99 22.50 28.89 1.14
C PRO A 99 22.36 28.06 -0.15
N PRO A 100 22.39 28.68 -1.34
CA PRO A 100 22.17 27.99 -2.62
C PRO A 100 23.02 26.74 -2.83
N ALA A 101 24.32 26.81 -2.51
CA ALA A 101 25.23 25.68 -2.64
C ALA A 101 24.87 24.52 -1.70
N THR A 102 24.43 24.82 -0.48
CA THR A 102 23.98 23.80 0.48
C THR A 102 22.69 23.14 0.02
N ALA A 103 21.72 23.93 -0.46
CA ALA A 103 20.47 23.41 -1.00
C ALA A 103 20.71 22.51 -2.24
N ALA A 104 21.57 22.96 -3.16
CA ALA A 104 22.01 22.19 -4.32
C ALA A 104 22.66 20.86 -3.92
N ALA A 105 23.54 20.88 -2.90
CA ALA A 105 24.26 19.70 -2.43
C ALA A 105 23.30 18.69 -1.79
N MET A 106 22.34 19.18 -0.99
CA MET A 106 21.29 18.34 -0.39
C MET A 106 20.40 17.71 -1.45
N ALA A 107 19.96 18.48 -2.45
CA ALA A 107 19.15 17.97 -3.55
C ALA A 107 19.90 16.87 -4.33
N MET A 108 21.14 17.14 -4.73
CA MET A 108 22.01 16.16 -5.39
C MET A 108 22.18 14.89 -4.55
N THR A 109 22.45 15.04 -3.25
CA THR A 109 22.64 13.90 -2.34
C THR A 109 21.38 13.06 -2.27
N ILE A 110 20.20 13.69 -2.16
CA ILE A 110 18.93 12.99 -2.11
C ILE A 110 18.69 12.22 -3.41
N GLU A 111 18.90 12.86 -4.54
CA GLU A 111 18.71 12.31 -5.89
C GLU A 111 19.71 11.21 -6.27
N LEU A 112 20.82 11.05 -5.54
CA LEU A 112 21.78 9.97 -5.79
C LEU A 112 21.62 8.82 -4.80
N ILE A 113 21.48 9.13 -3.52
CA ILE A 113 21.48 8.11 -2.46
C ILE A 113 20.12 7.39 -2.41
N PHE A 114 19.01 8.11 -2.32
CA PHE A 114 17.71 7.47 -2.12
C PHE A 114 17.24 6.64 -3.32
N PRO A 115 17.51 7.04 -4.58
CA PRO A 115 17.29 6.18 -5.73
C PRO A 115 18.09 4.88 -5.67
N ALA A 116 19.36 4.94 -5.26
CA ALA A 116 20.17 3.73 -5.09
C ALA A 116 19.59 2.80 -4.00
N LEU A 117 19.18 3.37 -2.86
CA LEU A 117 18.47 2.61 -1.81
C LEU A 117 17.16 1.99 -2.32
N LEU A 118 16.42 2.73 -3.15
CA LEU A 118 15.16 2.28 -3.74
C LEU A 118 15.36 1.09 -4.70
N VAL A 119 16.39 1.12 -5.54
CA VAL A 119 16.79 0.00 -6.42
C VAL A 119 17.06 -1.26 -5.59
N LEU A 120 17.89 -1.12 -4.55
CA LEU A 120 18.21 -2.22 -3.65
C LEU A 120 16.98 -2.69 -2.87
N GLY A 121 15.96 -1.84 -2.75
CA GLY A 121 14.83 -2.07 -1.86
C GLY A 121 15.29 -2.13 -0.41
N LEU A 122 16.29 -1.32 -0.05
CA LEU A 122 16.83 -1.18 1.30
C LEU A 122 16.15 0.03 1.97
N GLY A 123 15.35 -0.22 3.00
CA GLY A 123 14.52 0.83 3.60
C GLY A 123 13.55 1.46 2.59
N ALA A 124 12.98 0.66 1.67
CA ALA A 124 12.29 1.19 0.48
C ALA A 124 11.15 2.16 0.81
N ARG A 125 10.43 1.95 1.93
CA ARG A 125 9.38 2.87 2.39
C ARG A 125 9.94 4.23 2.75
N LEU A 126 11.03 4.25 3.52
CA LEU A 126 11.70 5.50 3.90
C LEU A 126 12.26 6.20 2.67
N ALA A 127 12.94 5.46 1.78
CA ALA A 127 13.50 6.05 0.57
C ALA A 127 12.42 6.66 -0.33
N SER A 128 11.29 5.97 -0.48
CA SER A 128 10.14 6.47 -1.24
C SER A 128 9.50 7.69 -0.58
N ALA A 129 9.37 7.71 0.75
CA ALA A 129 8.84 8.85 1.49
C ALA A 129 9.72 10.10 1.31
N VAL A 130 11.04 9.93 1.42
CA VAL A 130 11.98 11.04 1.23
C VAL A 130 11.91 11.59 -0.20
N LEU A 131 11.93 10.70 -1.21
CA LEU A 131 11.81 11.11 -2.61
C LEU A 131 10.45 11.76 -2.91
N PHE A 132 9.37 11.30 -2.29
CA PHE A 132 8.04 11.89 -2.46
C PHE A 132 7.98 13.32 -1.91
N VAL A 133 8.49 13.52 -0.69
CA VAL A 133 8.56 14.87 -0.09
C VAL A 133 9.50 15.75 -0.89
N PHE A 134 10.66 15.24 -1.30
CA PHE A 134 11.61 15.97 -2.13
C PHE A 134 10.99 16.40 -3.47
N ASN A 135 10.24 15.52 -4.13
CA ASN A 135 9.50 15.83 -5.36
C ASN A 135 8.48 16.96 -5.15
N LEU A 136 7.74 16.95 -4.04
CA LEU A 136 6.82 18.04 -3.70
C LEU A 136 7.57 19.36 -3.45
N VAL A 137 8.68 19.30 -2.71
CA VAL A 137 9.53 20.47 -2.45
C VAL A 137 10.09 21.03 -3.76
N ALA A 138 10.51 20.19 -4.71
CA ALA A 138 10.98 20.63 -6.02
C ALA A 138 9.90 21.42 -6.78
N VAL A 139 8.65 20.94 -6.75
CA VAL A 139 7.50 21.63 -7.37
C VAL A 139 7.25 22.99 -6.73
N VAL A 140 7.27 23.08 -5.40
CA VAL A 140 7.03 24.34 -4.69
C VAL A 140 8.20 25.30 -4.84
N ALA A 141 9.43 24.78 -4.90
CA ALA A 141 10.64 25.58 -4.98
C ALA A 141 10.87 26.17 -6.37
N TYR A 142 10.37 25.56 -7.45
CA TYR A 142 10.57 26.05 -8.82
C TYR A 142 9.25 26.60 -9.42
N PRO A 143 9.00 27.93 -9.30
CA PRO A 143 7.74 28.54 -9.72
C PRO A 143 7.52 28.52 -11.24
N ASP A 144 8.60 28.46 -12.01
CA ASP A 144 8.59 28.56 -13.48
C ASP A 144 8.48 27.18 -14.16
N LEU A 145 8.02 26.16 -13.43
CA LEU A 145 7.79 24.81 -13.94
C LEU A 145 6.82 24.86 -15.13
N SER A 146 7.22 24.25 -16.24
CA SER A 146 6.32 24.04 -17.37
C SER A 146 5.20 23.05 -17.01
N GLN A 147 4.14 23.05 -17.83
CA GLN A 147 3.01 22.13 -17.67
C GLN A 147 3.42 20.66 -17.87
N GLU A 148 4.45 20.40 -18.67
CA GLU A 148 4.97 19.05 -18.90
C GLU A 148 5.76 18.57 -17.69
N GLU A 149 6.68 19.39 -17.18
CA GLU A 149 7.45 19.06 -15.99
C GLU A 149 6.55 18.90 -14.75
N LEU A 150 5.49 19.70 -14.61
CA LEU A 150 4.52 19.51 -13.52
C LEU A 150 3.82 18.14 -13.60
N LYS A 151 3.43 17.71 -14.81
CA LYS A 151 2.82 16.38 -15.00
C LYS A 151 3.78 15.26 -14.66
N ASP A 152 5.05 15.41 -15.04
CA ASP A 152 6.10 14.48 -14.68
C ASP A 152 6.22 14.32 -13.15
N HIS A 153 6.26 15.43 -12.41
CA HIS A 153 6.30 15.39 -10.94
C HIS A 153 5.04 14.76 -10.33
N ILE A 154 3.87 14.94 -10.95
CA ILE A 154 2.63 14.25 -10.55
C ILE A 154 2.76 12.75 -10.76
N TYR A 155 3.25 12.31 -11.92
CA TYR A 155 3.43 10.88 -12.21
C TYR A 155 4.47 10.23 -11.31
N TRP A 156 5.62 10.90 -11.10
CA TRP A 156 6.65 10.42 -10.18
C TRP A 156 6.13 10.34 -8.76
N GLY A 157 5.40 11.37 -8.31
CA GLY A 157 4.77 11.41 -7.00
C GLY A 157 3.80 10.24 -6.79
N LEU A 158 2.88 10.01 -7.74
CA LEU A 158 1.94 8.89 -7.69
C LEU A 158 2.65 7.53 -7.70
N LEU A 159 3.67 7.36 -8.52
CA LEU A 159 4.43 6.11 -8.60
C LEU A 159 5.27 5.86 -7.34
N LEU A 160 5.77 6.90 -6.67
CA LEU A 160 6.47 6.79 -5.39
C LEU A 160 5.55 6.30 -4.25
N LEU A 161 4.24 6.52 -4.36
CA LEU A 161 3.28 5.97 -3.40
C LEU A 161 3.22 4.44 -3.44
N VAL A 162 3.54 3.81 -4.58
CA VAL A 162 3.54 2.35 -4.72
C VAL A 162 4.54 1.68 -3.76
N PRO A 163 5.87 1.93 -3.85
CA PRO A 163 6.82 1.37 -2.90
C PRO A 163 6.66 1.91 -1.47
N LEU A 164 6.05 3.09 -1.29
CA LEU A 164 5.72 3.62 0.04
C LEU A 164 4.67 2.74 0.75
N PHE A 165 3.57 2.40 0.06
CA PHE A 165 2.49 1.61 0.65
C PHE A 165 2.71 0.10 0.55
N HIS A 166 3.05 -0.41 -0.64
CA HIS A 166 3.36 -1.84 -0.85
C HIS A 166 4.60 -2.27 -0.06
N GLY A 167 5.56 -1.35 0.12
CA GLY A 167 6.85 -1.63 0.73
C GLY A 167 7.88 -2.14 -0.27
N PRO A 168 8.97 -2.79 0.21
CA PRO A 168 10.10 -3.15 -0.63
C PRO A 168 9.83 -4.32 -1.61
N GLY A 169 8.73 -5.07 -1.44
CA GLY A 169 8.42 -6.25 -2.24
C GLY A 169 9.36 -7.44 -1.97
N ARG A 170 9.10 -8.59 -2.61
CA ARG A 170 9.89 -9.83 -2.43
C ARG A 170 11.28 -9.77 -3.07
N ILE A 171 11.46 -8.95 -4.11
CA ILE A 171 12.74 -8.79 -4.81
C ILE A 171 13.45 -7.56 -4.23
N SER A 172 13.92 -7.68 -2.98
CA SER A 172 14.56 -6.58 -2.26
C SER A 172 15.55 -7.08 -1.21
N VAL A 173 16.52 -6.23 -0.87
CA VAL A 173 17.45 -6.47 0.23
C VAL A 173 16.71 -6.53 1.57
N ASP A 174 15.69 -5.68 1.80
CA ASP A 174 14.85 -5.73 3.00
C ASP A 174 14.19 -7.11 3.20
N TYR A 175 13.72 -7.73 2.11
CA TYR A 175 13.13 -9.07 2.15
C TYR A 175 14.17 -10.13 2.54
N LEU A 176 15.39 -10.05 1.97
CA LEU A 176 16.49 -10.97 2.29
C LEU A 176 16.91 -10.84 3.76
N ILE A 177 17.04 -9.61 4.27
CA ILE A 177 17.37 -9.33 5.68
C ILE A 177 16.30 -9.92 6.60
N ARG A 178 15.01 -9.61 6.34
CA ARG A 178 13.89 -10.13 7.14
C ARG A 178 13.88 -11.65 7.19
N ARG A 179 14.08 -12.30 6.04
CA ARG A 179 14.12 -13.77 5.96
C ARG A 179 15.25 -14.36 6.83
N LYS A 180 16.46 -13.80 6.77
CA LYS A 180 17.60 -14.27 7.58
C LYS A 180 17.36 -14.11 9.08
N LEU A 181 16.83 -12.96 9.51
CA LEU A 181 16.54 -12.69 10.93
C LEU A 181 15.44 -13.61 11.48
N SER A 182 14.42 -13.92 10.67
CA SER A 182 13.38 -14.88 11.06
C SER A 182 13.93 -16.30 11.22
N THR A 183 14.82 -16.75 10.33
CA THR A 183 15.45 -18.07 10.45
C THR A 183 16.35 -18.18 11.68
N ALA A 184 17.15 -17.15 11.98
CA ALA A 184 18.03 -17.14 13.15
C ALA A 184 17.25 -17.24 14.48
N THR A 185 16.10 -16.58 14.56
CA THR A 185 15.24 -16.59 15.77
C THR A 185 14.59 -17.98 16.01
N VAL A 186 14.34 -18.75 14.96
CA VAL A 186 13.75 -20.10 15.07
C VAL A 186 14.80 -21.12 15.52
N ILE A 187 16.06 -20.98 15.09
CA ILE A 187 17.14 -21.92 15.47
C ILE A 187 17.59 -21.70 16.92
N SER A 188 17.42 -20.49 17.46
CA SER A 188 17.79 -20.16 18.84
C SER A 188 16.72 -20.47 19.90
N ARG A 189 15.61 -21.13 19.54
CA ARG A 189 14.53 -21.56 20.44
C ARG A 189 14.39 -23.07 20.42
#